data_AF-A0A849UTK4-F1
#
_entry.id   AF-A0A849UTK4-F1
#
_cell.length_a   1.000
_cell.length_b   1.000
_cell.length_c   1.000
_cell.angle_alpha   90.00
_cell.angle_beta   90.00
_cell.angle_gamma   90.00
#
_symmetry.space_group_name_H-M   'P 1'
#
loop_
_entity.id
_entity.type
_entity.pdbx_description
1 polymer ?
#
loop_
_entity_poly.entity_id
_entity_poly.type
_entity_poly.pdbx_seq_one_letter_code
_entity_poly.pdbx_strand_id
1 'polypeptide(L)' 'MGEYDEKLNSFKNRVNAAPAKTPIQEVRQVEIKIKTEVQLNVWIPKDLLQAVKLKAVNENKSIKQIVQQAVENYLALVP' A
#
# COMPACT_ATOMS: atom_id res chain seq x y z
N MET A 1 0.07 6.87 -61.40
CA MET A 1 -0.44 7.01 -60.03
C MET A 1 -1.27 5.77 -59.73
N GLY A 2 -0.72 4.76 -59.04
CA GLY A 2 -1.48 3.52 -58.79
C GLY A 2 -0.89 2.74 -57.64
N GLU A 3 0.42 2.46 -57.69
CA GLU A 3 1.08 1.61 -56.70
C GLU A 3 1.18 2.25 -55.29
N TYR A 4 1.37 3.57 -55.22
CA TYR A 4 1.43 4.29 -53.93
C TYR A 4 0.06 4.32 -53.23
N ASP A 5 -1.00 4.59 -53.99
CA ASP A 5 -2.37 4.63 -53.46
C ASP A 5 -2.83 3.25 -53.00
N GLU A 6 -2.44 2.17 -53.70
CA GLU A 6 -2.69 0.80 -53.26
C GLU A 6 -1.98 0.47 -51.95
N LYS A 7 -0.70 0.84 -51.83
CA LYS A 7 0.08 0.65 -50.59
C LYS A 7 -0.55 1.43 -49.43
N LEU A 8 -0.96 2.68 -49.65
CA LEU A 8 -1.61 3.52 -48.66
C LEU A 8 -2.97 2.95 -48.21
N ASN A 9 -3.78 2.47 -49.15
CA ASN A 9 -5.07 1.86 -48.83
C ASN A 9 -4.91 0.52 -48.10
N SER A 10 -3.92 -0.30 -48.48
CA SER A 10 -3.60 -1.54 -47.77
C SER A 10 -3.18 -1.28 -46.31
N PHE A 11 -2.47 -0.19 -46.05
CA PHE A 11 -2.05 0.20 -44.72
C PHE A 11 -3.22 0.69 -43.87
N LYS A 12 -4.08 1.56 -44.44
CA LYS A 12 -5.32 2.01 -43.78
C LYS A 12 -6.20 0.83 -43.37
N ASN A 13 -6.35 -0.16 -44.25
CA ASN A 13 -7.14 -1.35 -43.96
C ASN A 13 -6.53 -2.18 -42.82
N ARG A 14 -5.20 -2.30 -42.73
CA ARG A 14 -4.53 -3.02 -41.63
C ARG A 14 -4.65 -2.30 -40.29
N VAL A 15 -4.55 -0.97 -40.28
CA VAL A 15 -4.69 -0.16 -39.06
C VAL A 15 -6.12 -0.19 -38.53
N ASN A 16 -7.11 -0.12 -39.42
CA ASN A 16 -8.53 -0.13 -39.04
C ASN A 16 -9.06 -1.54 -38.71
N ALA A 17 -8.45 -2.61 -39.24
CA ALA A 17 -8.88 -3.98 -38.98
C ALA A 17 -8.40 -4.53 -37.63
N ALA A 18 -7.34 -3.97 -37.06
CA ALA A 18 -6.87 -4.38 -35.74
C ALA A 18 -7.62 -3.57 -34.67
N PRO A 19 -8.44 -4.19 -33.81
CA PRO A 19 -9.00 -3.46 -32.67
C PRO A 19 -7.84 -2.96 -31.80
N ALA A 20 -7.88 -1.69 -31.44
CA ALA A 20 -6.89 -1.09 -30.54
C ALA A 20 -6.90 -1.85 -29.22
N LYS A 21 -5.95 -2.76 -29.04
CA LYS A 21 -5.74 -3.46 -27.78
C LYS A 21 -5.21 -2.43 -26.79
N THR A 22 -6.08 -1.87 -25.98
CA THR A 22 -5.66 -1.16 -24.78
C THR A 22 -4.88 -2.16 -23.93
N PRO A 23 -3.63 -1.85 -23.52
CA PRO A 23 -2.93 -2.71 -22.59
C PRO A 23 -3.75 -2.76 -21.30
N ILE A 24 -4.38 -3.90 -21.05
CA ILE A 24 -5.17 -4.11 -19.85
C ILE A 24 -4.17 -4.22 -18.71
N GLN A 25 -4.11 -3.18 -17.88
CA GLN A 25 -3.23 -3.17 -16.73
C GLN A 25 -3.82 -4.10 -15.66
N GLU A 26 -3.26 -5.30 -15.54
CA GLU A 26 -3.63 -6.22 -14.46
C GLU A 26 -3.11 -5.67 -13.12
N VAL A 27 -4.03 -5.30 -12.23
CA VAL A 27 -3.70 -4.95 -10.84
C VAL A 27 -3.61 -6.24 -10.04
N ARG A 28 -2.39 -6.65 -9.71
CA ARG A 28 -2.14 -7.80 -8.82
C ARG A 28 -1.98 -7.31 -7.38
N GLN A 29 -2.64 -7.99 -6.46
CA GLN A 29 -2.44 -7.75 -5.03
C GLN A 29 -1.00 -8.10 -4.67
N VAL A 30 -0.29 -7.15 -4.07
CA VAL A 30 1.03 -7.41 -3.51
C VAL A 30 0.83 -8.22 -2.24
N GLU A 31 1.46 -9.40 -2.16
CA GLU A 31 1.48 -10.20 -0.93
C GLU A 31 2.31 -9.47 0.12
N ILE A 32 1.64 -8.63 0.92
CA ILE A 32 2.24 -8.01 2.08
C ILE A 32 2.39 -9.13 3.11
N LYS A 33 3.62 -9.38 3.58
CA LYS A 33 3.86 -10.26 4.73
C LYS A 33 3.27 -9.60 5.97
N ILE A 34 1.99 -9.82 6.20
CA ILE A 34 1.31 -9.40 7.42
C ILE A 34 1.86 -10.29 8.53
N LYS A 35 2.64 -9.69 9.45
CA LYS A 35 3.02 -10.39 10.68
C LYS A 35 1.74 -10.77 11.42
N THR A 36 1.67 -11.98 11.95
CA THR A 36 0.50 -12.43 12.71
C THR A 36 0.41 -11.59 13.98
N GLU A 37 -0.60 -10.74 14.09
CA GLU A 37 -0.83 -9.88 15.26
C GLU A 37 -1.87 -10.52 16.18
N VAL A 38 -1.62 -10.48 17.49
CA VAL A 38 -2.54 -10.95 18.52
C VAL A 38 -3.02 -9.75 19.35
N GLN A 39 -4.29 -9.73 19.72
CA GLN A 39 -4.83 -8.68 20.60
C GLN A 39 -4.38 -8.87 22.05
N LEU A 40 -3.86 -7.79 22.64
CA LEU A 40 -3.52 -7.73 24.06
C LEU A 40 -4.53 -6.84 24.78
N ASN A 41 -5.33 -7.43 25.66
CA ASN A 41 -6.26 -6.70 26.52
C ASN A 41 -5.64 -6.55 27.91
N VAL A 42 -5.30 -5.32 28.28
CA VAL A 42 -4.74 -4.98 29.59
C VAL A 42 -5.42 -3.74 30.15
N TRP A 43 -5.58 -3.73 31.47
CA TRP A 43 -6.04 -2.54 32.19
C TRP A 43 -4.89 -1.54 32.29
N ILE A 44 -5.16 -0.28 31.96
CA ILE A 44 -4.20 0.81 32.10
C ILE A 44 -4.85 1.98 32.85
N PRO A 45 -4.08 2.72 33.68
CA PRO A 45 -4.57 3.93 34.31
C PRO A 45 -5.06 4.96 33.27
N LYS A 46 -6.12 5.70 33.62
CA LYS A 46 -6.72 6.70 32.74
C LYS A 46 -5.73 7.81 32.34
N ASP A 47 -4.92 8.24 33.30
CA ASP A 47 -3.93 9.31 33.09
C ASP A 47 -2.82 8.86 32.12
N LEU A 48 -2.43 7.59 32.20
CA LEU A 48 -1.46 7.00 31.29
C LEU A 48 -1.99 6.93 29.86
N LEU A 49 -3.26 6.54 29.68
CA LEU A 49 -3.90 6.54 28.37
C LEU A 49 -3.97 7.95 27.76
N GLN A 50 -4.25 8.97 28.57
CA GLN A 50 -4.24 10.36 28.11
C GLN A 50 -2.85 10.81 27.66
N ALA A 51 -1.81 10.49 28.43
CA ALA A 51 -0.42 10.81 28.08
C ALA A 51 0.01 10.13 26.77
N VAL A 52 -0.35 8.85 26.58
CA VAL A 52 -0.06 8.11 25.35
C VAL A 52 -0.77 8.73 24.14
N LYS A 53 -2.04 9.13 24.28
CA LYS A 53 -2.79 9.81 23.21
C LYS A 53 -2.15 11.14 22.83
N LEU A 54 -1.74 11.94 23.81
CA LEU A 54 -1.09 13.22 23.56
C LEU A 54 0.24 13.03 22.82
N LYS A 55 1.01 12.02 23.21
CA LYS A 55 2.25 11.64 22.53
C LYS A 55 2.02 11.14 21.10
N ALA A 56 0.95 10.38 20.87
CA ALA A 56 0.54 9.92 19.54
C ALA A 56 0.27 11.08 18.58
N VAL A 57 -0.44 12.11 19.06
CA VAL A 57 -0.70 13.33 18.30
C VAL A 57 0.59 14.08 17.99
N ASN A 58 1.46 14.27 18.98
CA ASN A 58 2.70 15.04 18.81
C ASN A 58 3.69 14.38 17.84
N GLU A 59 3.82 13.05 17.87
CA GLU A 59 4.77 12.31 17.02
C GLU A 59 4.15 11.85 15.68
N ASN A 60 2.88 12.16 15.44
CA ASN A 60 2.12 11.72 14.28
C ASN A 60 2.17 10.19 14.08
N LYS A 61 2.13 9.44 15.20
CA LYS A 61 2.18 7.98 15.26
C LYS A 61 0.87 7.42 15.80
N SER A 62 0.55 6.20 15.43
CA SER A 62 -0.56 5.48 16.06
C SER A 62 -0.26 5.11 17.51
N ILE A 63 -1.30 5.02 18.34
CA ILE A 63 -1.20 4.53 19.72
C ILE A 63 -0.53 3.16 19.77
N LYS A 64 -0.88 2.27 18.82
CA LYS A 64 -0.27 0.94 18.67
C LYS A 64 1.25 1.01 18.52
N GLN A 65 1.76 1.88 17.65
CA GLN A 65 3.20 2.03 17.45
C GLN A 65 3.91 2.51 18.71
N ILE A 66 3.31 3.47 19.43
CA ILE A 66 3.88 3.95 20.69
C ILE A 66 3.91 2.85 21.75
N VAL A 67 2.83 2.08 21.88
CA VAL A 67 2.77 0.96 22.81
C VAL A 67 3.79 -0.11 22.44
N GLN A 68 3.91 -0.45 21.15
CA GLN A 68 4.91 -1.40 20.68
C GLN A 68 6.33 -0.94 21.03
N GLN A 69 6.67 0.32 20.74
CA GLN A 69 7.98 0.89 21.08
C GLN A 69 8.24 0.86 22.59
N ALA A 70 7.25 1.18 23.41
CA ALA A 70 7.38 1.13 24.86
C ALA A 70 7.66 -0.30 25.36
N VAL A 71 6.96 -1.30 24.82
CA VAL A 71 7.15 -2.71 25.18
C VAL A 71 8.51 -3.22 24.69
N GLU A 72 8.91 -2.92 23.46
CA GLU A 72 10.22 -3.29 22.91
C GLU A 72 11.36 -2.69 23.74
N ASN A 73 11.27 -1.41 24.10
CA ASN A 73 12.26 -0.74 24.94
C ASN A 73 12.30 -1.31 26.35
N TYR A 74 11.14 -1.66 26.93
CA TYR A 74 11.08 -2.28 28.26
C TYR A 74 11.75 -3.65 28.26
N LEU A 75 11.46 -4.48 27.25
CA LEU A 75 12.06 -5.82 27.12
C LEU A 75 13.56 -5.76 26.80
N ALA A 76 14.02 -4.77 26.05
CA ALA A 76 15.43 -4.56 25.76
C ALA A 76 16.23 -4.08 26.98
N LEU A 77 15.57 -3.48 27.98
CA LEU A 77 16.21 -3.01 29.22
C LEU A 77 16.45 -4.14 30.24
N VAL A 78 15.91 -5.33 30.00
CA VAL A 78 16.06 -6.50 30.87
C VAL A 78 17.30 -7.29 30.39
N PRO A 79 18.37 -7.42 31.20
CA PRO A 79 19.52 -8.26 30.86
C PRO A 79 19.19 -9.75 30.88
#